data_AF-A0A969L398-F1
#
_entry.id   AF-A0A969L398-F1
#
_cell.length_a   1.000
_cell.length_b   1.000
_cell.length_c   1.000
_cell.angle_alpha   90.00
_cell.angle_beta   90.00
_cell.angle_gamma   90.00
#
_symmetry.space_group_name_H-M   'P 1'
#
loop_
_entity.id
_entity.type
_entity.pdbx_description
1 polymer ?
#
loop_
_entity_poly.entity_id
_entity_poly.type
_entity_poly.pdbx_seq_one_letter_code
_entity_poly.pdbx_strand_id
1 'polypeptide(L)'
;MIWAHRSGLGDRLPPGLYYLEATADADVVYPEAQSSSFVESRERQILVVSQNNIILKTSGSESLAWVTDLQTGQPVPDLPLTFVAGGGYDYETSQAEASERLGQASTDKDGVAKLEYDPRPDAYEPRIAIVGDANEPDENFAVTVSNWTDGIDRYSFNNVSVEDYQQPYNAHFYTDRKIYRPGQSVYFKGVLRADDDARYSLPTAADTVNIYITDSQGKEVFNEDFPLSEMGSVNGEFQLDENAVLGSYSVQATYDTDNTFYSDFQVAAYRKPEYIVEASTDKPEYANGETIKVTTTAQFFFGGPVSNAAVKWTVLSDDYSFSYTPPIPPLEGGGVRGG
;
A
#
# COMPACT_ATOMS: atom_id res chain seq x y z
N MET A 1 -23.46 -7.99 24.70
CA MET A 1 -23.75 -8.97 23.61
C MET A 1 -25.06 -9.69 23.93
N ILE A 2 -26.17 -9.28 23.29
CA ILE A 2 -27.51 -9.85 23.52
C ILE A 2 -27.82 -10.82 22.38
N TRP A 3 -28.08 -12.08 22.70
CA TRP A 3 -28.49 -13.10 21.73
C TRP A 3 -30.01 -13.09 21.61
N ALA A 4 -30.54 -12.76 20.43
CA ALA A 4 -31.97 -12.89 20.13
C ALA A 4 -32.16 -13.85 18.95
N HIS A 5 -32.46 -15.11 19.24
CA HIS A 5 -32.96 -16.07 18.25
C HIS A 5 -34.44 -15.74 17.97
N ARG A 6 -34.78 -15.30 16.76
CA ARG A 6 -36.18 -15.12 16.33
C ARG A 6 -36.50 -16.04 15.16
N SER A 7 -37.61 -16.76 15.26
CA SER A 7 -38.22 -17.52 14.16
C SER A 7 -39.62 -16.96 13.91
N GLY A 8 -39.88 -16.48 12.69
CA GLY A 8 -41.19 -15.94 12.26
C GLY A 8 -41.08 -14.69 11.37
N LEU A 9 -42.02 -14.54 10.42
CA LEU A 9 -42.26 -13.28 9.68
C LEU A 9 -42.75 -12.23 10.69
N GLY A 10 -41.88 -11.35 11.17
CA GLY A 10 -42.24 -10.42 12.24
C GLY A 10 -41.38 -9.16 12.25
N ASP A 11 -42.06 -8.02 12.42
CA ASP A 11 -41.66 -6.66 12.77
C ASP A 11 -40.23 -6.17 12.46
N ARG A 12 -40.11 -4.90 12.06
CA ARG A 12 -38.82 -4.24 11.78
C ARG A 12 -37.85 -4.44 12.95
N LEU A 13 -36.65 -4.96 12.64
CA LEU A 13 -35.58 -5.10 13.62
C LEU A 13 -35.20 -3.71 14.17
N PRO A 14 -35.11 -3.52 15.50
CA PRO A 14 -34.58 -2.28 16.05
C PRO A 14 -33.10 -2.13 15.66
N PRO A 15 -32.56 -0.91 15.64
CA PRO A 15 -31.14 -0.70 15.38
C PRO A 15 -30.25 -1.50 16.34
N GLY A 16 -29.12 -2.01 15.83
CA GLY A 16 -28.21 -2.85 16.58
C GLY A 16 -27.36 -3.76 15.71
N LEU A 17 -26.48 -4.52 16.37
CA LEU A 17 -25.68 -5.59 15.77
C LEU A 17 -26.40 -6.93 15.90
N TYR A 18 -26.53 -7.62 14.78
CA TYR A 18 -27.16 -8.93 14.71
C TYR A 18 -26.21 -9.94 14.09
N TYR A 19 -26.33 -11.18 14.53
CA TYR A 19 -25.60 -12.31 13.98
C TYR A 19 -26.63 -13.24 13.34
N LEU A 20 -26.54 -13.38 12.02
CA LEU A 20 -27.35 -14.28 11.23
C LEU A 20 -26.55 -15.57 11.03
N GLU A 21 -27.09 -16.68 11.52
CA GLU A 21 -26.60 -18.03 11.20
C GLU A 21 -27.69 -18.75 10.40
N ALA A 22 -27.32 -19.21 9.21
CA ALA A 22 -28.17 -20.03 8.36
C ALA A 22 -27.55 -21.43 8.25
N THR A 23 -28.36 -22.45 8.49
CA THR A 23 -27.97 -23.84 8.34
C THR A 23 -28.85 -24.51 7.30
N ALA A 24 -28.23 -25.31 6.44
CA ALA A 24 -28.95 -26.18 5.53
C ALA A 24 -28.72 -27.63 5.97
N ASP A 25 -29.80 -28.39 6.09
CA ASP A 25 -29.70 -29.82 6.34
C ASP A 25 -29.12 -30.50 5.08
N ALA A 26 -28.09 -31.32 5.27
CA ALA A 26 -27.39 -32.01 4.19
C ALA A 26 -28.35 -32.88 3.35
N ASP A 27 -29.44 -33.36 3.97
CA ASP A 27 -30.46 -34.19 3.34
C ASP A 27 -31.42 -33.41 2.40
N VAL A 28 -31.39 -32.07 2.42
CA VAL A 28 -32.33 -31.20 1.69
C VAL A 28 -31.65 -30.45 0.52
N VAL A 29 -30.33 -30.54 0.38
CA VAL A 29 -29.57 -29.86 -0.69
C VAL A 29 -29.58 -30.69 -1.99
N TYR A 30 -29.76 -30.03 -3.14
CA TYR A 30 -29.79 -30.64 -4.48
C TYR A 30 -28.55 -31.54 -4.75
N PRO A 31 -28.69 -32.65 -5.49
CA PRO A 31 -27.58 -33.58 -5.80
C PRO A 31 -26.34 -32.90 -6.39
N GLU A 32 -26.53 -31.83 -7.18
CA GLU A 32 -25.46 -31.09 -7.85
C GLU A 32 -24.64 -30.19 -6.91
N ALA A 33 -25.18 -29.87 -5.73
CA ALA A 33 -24.49 -29.11 -4.68
C ALA A 33 -23.85 -30.02 -3.61
N GLN A 34 -23.87 -31.35 -3.82
CA GLN A 34 -23.14 -32.32 -3.00
C GLN A 34 -21.63 -32.24 -3.30
N SER A 35 -20.93 -31.29 -2.67
CA SER A 35 -19.47 -31.32 -2.65
C SER A 35 -18.97 -32.49 -1.77
N SER A 36 -17.78 -33.02 -2.06
CA SER A 36 -17.21 -34.21 -1.41
C SER A 36 -16.82 -34.05 0.08
N SER A 37 -17.19 -32.95 0.72
CA SER A 37 -16.70 -32.54 2.04
C SER A 37 -17.85 -32.06 2.93
N PHE A 38 -18.72 -32.98 3.39
CA PHE A 38 -19.86 -32.62 4.25
C PHE A 38 -19.42 -32.39 5.71
N VAL A 39 -19.16 -31.13 6.03
CA VAL A 39 -19.44 -30.55 7.35
C VAL A 39 -20.74 -29.76 7.18
N GLU A 40 -21.64 -29.80 8.16
CA GLU A 40 -22.83 -28.92 8.23
C GLU A 40 -22.46 -27.50 7.76
N SER A 41 -22.97 -27.07 6.60
CA SER A 41 -22.63 -25.76 6.05
C SER A 41 -23.40 -24.70 6.83
N ARG A 42 -22.73 -24.14 7.85
CA ARG A 42 -23.22 -23.00 8.61
C ARG A 42 -22.72 -21.73 7.95
N GLU A 43 -23.63 -21.03 7.27
CA GLU A 43 -23.35 -19.70 6.74
C GLU A 43 -23.60 -18.67 7.84
N ARG A 44 -22.66 -17.74 8.01
CA ARG A 44 -22.65 -16.81 9.14
C ARG A 44 -22.41 -15.40 8.62
N GLN A 45 -23.26 -14.47 9.01
CA GLN A 45 -23.13 -13.07 8.66
C GLN A 45 -23.40 -12.17 9.86
N ILE A 46 -22.68 -11.05 9.92
CA ILE A 46 -22.97 -9.96 10.83
C ILE A 46 -23.82 -8.94 10.08
N LEU A 47 -24.91 -8.49 10.69
CA LEU A 47 -25.79 -7.47 10.15
C LEU A 47 -25.77 -6.25 11.07
N VAL A 48 -25.56 -5.08 10.50
CA VAL A 48 -25.75 -3.80 11.16
C VAL A 48 -27.12 -3.27 10.76
N VAL A 49 -28.05 -3.20 11.69
CA VAL A 49 -29.33 -2.52 11.47
C VAL A 49 -29.20 -1.11 12.01
N SER A 50 -29.37 -0.11 11.14
CA SER A 50 -29.23 1.30 11.50
C SER A 50 -30.16 2.20 10.69
N GLN A 51 -30.43 3.39 11.21
CA GLN A 51 -31.02 4.50 10.46
C GLN A 51 -29.96 5.47 9.92
N ASN A 52 -28.70 5.32 10.35
CA ASN A 52 -27.59 6.18 9.99
C ASN A 52 -26.50 5.43 9.21
N ASN A 53 -25.94 6.07 8.20
CA ASN A 53 -24.73 5.63 7.50
C ASN A 53 -23.53 6.42 8.02
N ILE A 54 -22.39 5.75 8.21
CA ILE A 54 -21.12 6.37 8.60
C ILE A 54 -20.11 6.17 7.48
N ILE A 55 -19.62 7.26 6.90
CA ILE A 55 -18.41 7.26 6.08
C ILE A 55 -17.24 7.59 6.99
N LEU A 56 -16.31 6.65 7.14
CA LEU A 56 -15.12 6.81 7.98
C LEU A 56 -13.88 7.01 7.11
N LYS A 57 -13.12 8.05 7.42
CA LYS A 57 -11.78 8.30 6.88
C LYS A 57 -10.79 8.38 8.03
N THR A 58 -9.66 7.71 7.90
CA THR A 58 -8.67 7.61 8.97
C THR A 58 -7.28 7.88 8.44
N SER A 59 -6.45 8.46 9.30
CA SER A 59 -5.01 8.57 9.15
C SER A 59 -4.32 7.96 10.37
N GLY A 60 -2.99 8.00 10.40
CA GLY A 60 -2.19 7.57 11.55
C GLY A 60 -2.54 8.29 12.86
N SER A 61 -3.09 9.51 12.82
CA SER A 61 -3.34 10.35 14.01
C SER A 61 -4.72 11.01 14.06
N GLU A 62 -5.58 10.80 13.06
CA GLU A 62 -6.92 11.39 13.01
C GLU A 62 -7.96 10.39 12.47
N SER A 63 -9.18 10.46 12.97
CA SER A 63 -10.35 9.84 12.36
C SER A 63 -11.46 10.86 12.14
N LEU A 64 -12.04 10.83 10.94
CA LEU A 64 -13.18 11.65 10.52
C LEU A 64 -14.34 10.72 10.18
N ALA A 65 -15.44 10.86 10.90
CA ALA A 65 -16.70 10.20 10.61
C ALA A 65 -17.71 11.21 10.06
N TRP A 66 -18.31 10.91 8.91
CA TRP A 66 -19.42 11.67 8.36
C TRP A 66 -20.69 10.83 8.44
N VAL A 67 -21.66 11.30 9.23
CA VAL A 67 -22.89 10.60 9.55
C VAL A 67 -24.06 11.21 8.80
N THR A 68 -24.80 10.36 8.11
CA THR A 68 -25.96 10.73 7.29
C THR A 68 -27.13 9.81 7.58
N ASP A 69 -28.35 10.32 7.50
CA ASP A 69 -29.56 9.49 7.58
C ASP A 69 -29.65 8.62 6.33
N LEU A 70 -29.78 7.30 6.50
CA LEU A 70 -29.76 6.29 5.43
C LEU A 70 -30.90 6.47 4.41
N GLN A 71 -32.02 7.04 4.84
CA GLN A 71 -33.21 7.18 4.00
C GLN A 71 -33.19 8.46 3.16
N THR A 72 -32.69 9.56 3.73
CA THR A 72 -32.74 10.91 3.14
C THR A 72 -31.39 11.36 2.60
N GLY A 73 -30.30 10.73 3.03
CA GLY A 73 -28.92 11.14 2.74
C GLY A 73 -28.52 12.46 3.38
N GLN A 74 -29.34 13.02 4.29
CA GLN A 74 -29.04 14.28 4.95
C GLN A 74 -28.08 14.10 6.13
N PRO A 75 -27.18 15.06 6.41
CA PRO A 75 -26.32 14.99 7.57
C PRO A 75 -27.09 15.00 8.90
N VAL A 76 -26.61 14.25 9.88
CA VAL A 76 -27.25 14.17 11.21
C VAL A 76 -26.35 14.82 12.27
N PRO A 77 -26.74 15.99 12.81
CA PRO A 77 -25.94 16.72 13.80
C PRO A 77 -26.11 16.19 15.22
N ASP A 78 -25.21 16.59 16.11
CA ASP A 78 -25.26 16.38 17.56
C ASP A 78 -25.30 14.91 18.00
N LEU A 79 -24.83 13.98 17.16
CA LEU A 79 -24.71 12.57 17.50
C LEU A 79 -23.39 12.30 18.21
N PRO A 80 -23.38 11.61 19.38
CA PRO A 80 -22.16 11.21 20.05
C PRO A 80 -21.53 9.98 19.36
N LEU A 81 -20.26 10.09 19.00
CA LEU A 81 -19.46 9.00 18.45
C LEU A 81 -18.34 8.59 19.40
N THR A 82 -18.13 7.29 19.50
CA THR A 82 -16.94 6.70 20.13
C THR A 82 -16.05 6.13 19.03
N PHE A 83 -14.78 6.52 19.05
CA PHE A 83 -13.75 5.98 18.16
C PHE A 83 -12.91 4.96 18.92
N VAL A 84 -12.65 3.83 18.27
CA VAL A 84 -11.96 2.69 18.84
C VAL A 84 -10.92 2.19 17.84
N ALA A 85 -9.71 1.93 18.31
CA ALA A 85 -8.76 1.10 17.60
C ALA A 85 -9.14 -0.36 17.87
N GLY A 86 -9.48 -1.08 16.81
CA GLY A 86 -9.82 -2.50 16.91
C GLY A 86 -8.58 -3.31 17.28
N GLY A 87 -8.81 -4.38 18.04
CA GLY A 87 -7.73 -5.27 18.47
C GLY A 87 -7.06 -5.95 17.28
N GLY A 88 -5.73 -5.90 17.24
CA GLY A 88 -4.91 -6.65 16.30
C GLY A 88 -4.78 -8.13 16.68
N TYR A 89 -3.92 -8.83 15.94
CA TYR A 89 -3.45 -10.16 16.29
C TYR A 89 -1.93 -10.10 16.37
N ASP A 90 -1.40 -10.32 17.56
CA ASP A 90 0.03 -10.44 17.78
C ASP A 90 0.50 -11.79 17.23
N TYR A 91 1.24 -11.75 16.13
CA TYR A 91 1.77 -12.94 15.47
C TYR A 91 2.95 -13.58 16.22
N GLU A 92 3.67 -12.82 17.06
CA GLU A 92 4.76 -13.36 17.87
C GLU A 92 4.21 -14.16 19.06
N THR A 93 3.19 -13.63 19.73
CA THR A 93 2.58 -14.29 20.90
C THR A 93 1.35 -15.13 20.56
N SER A 94 0.85 -15.06 19.32
CA SER A 94 -0.38 -15.71 18.86
C SER A 94 -1.61 -15.34 19.71
N GLN A 95 -1.72 -14.06 20.09
CA GLN A 95 -2.82 -13.56 20.91
C GLN A 95 -3.56 -12.42 20.22
N ALA A 96 -4.88 -12.38 20.39
CA ALA A 96 -5.67 -11.24 20.00
C ALA A 96 -5.40 -10.08 20.97
N GLU A 97 -5.11 -8.91 20.43
CA GLU A 97 -5.01 -7.69 21.22
C GLU A 97 -6.40 -7.16 21.56
N ALA A 98 -6.52 -6.51 22.71
CA ALA A 98 -7.77 -5.88 23.09
C ALA A 98 -7.98 -4.60 22.26
N SER A 99 -9.23 -4.30 21.91
CA SER A 99 -9.58 -3.01 21.33
C SER A 99 -9.32 -1.88 22.32
N GLU A 100 -8.80 -0.75 21.85
CA GLU A 100 -8.52 0.44 22.65
C GLU A 100 -9.47 1.58 22.29
N ARG A 101 -10.07 2.23 23.29
CA ARG A 101 -10.88 3.42 23.06
C ARG A 101 -9.98 4.64 22.83
N LEU A 102 -10.02 5.18 21.62
CA LEU A 102 -9.24 6.36 21.22
C LEU A 102 -9.84 7.66 21.78
N GLY A 103 -11.17 7.75 21.80
CA GLY A 103 -11.84 8.96 22.26
C GLY A 103 -13.31 9.06 21.85
N GLN A 104 -13.86 10.26 22.02
CA GLN A 104 -15.22 10.60 21.62
C GLN A 104 -15.25 11.96 20.93
N ALA A 105 -16.14 12.11 19.96
CA ALA A 105 -16.50 13.39 19.36
C ALA A 105 -17.99 13.40 19.04
N SER A 106 -18.57 14.57 18.80
CA SER A 106 -19.97 14.68 18.35
C SER A 106 -20.02 15.23 16.94
N THR A 107 -21.03 14.84 16.16
CA THR A 107 -21.22 15.42 14.83
C THR A 107 -21.59 16.89 14.90
N ASP A 108 -20.98 17.69 14.04
CA ASP A 108 -21.35 19.09 13.84
C ASP A 108 -22.61 19.23 12.96
N LYS A 109 -22.97 20.48 12.63
CA LYS A 109 -24.13 20.80 11.77
C LYS A 109 -24.08 20.14 10.37
N ASP A 110 -22.90 19.73 9.92
CA ASP A 110 -22.68 19.10 8.62
C ASP A 110 -22.55 17.56 8.76
N GLY A 111 -22.88 17.01 9.94
CA GLY A 111 -22.84 15.59 10.25
C GLY A 111 -21.43 15.05 10.46
N VAL A 112 -20.42 15.90 10.66
CA VAL A 112 -19.02 15.49 10.73
C VAL A 112 -18.54 15.47 12.17
N ALA A 113 -17.96 14.35 12.59
CA ALA A 113 -17.23 14.21 13.84
C ALA A 113 -15.76 13.92 13.55
N LYS A 114 -14.85 14.66 14.20
CA LYS A 114 -13.40 14.48 14.07
C LYS A 114 -12.77 14.19 15.41
N LEU A 115 -11.82 13.27 15.43
CA LEU A 115 -11.01 12.94 16.60
C LEU A 115 -9.54 12.89 16.19
N GLU A 116 -8.72 13.69 16.88
CA GLU A 116 -7.26 13.57 16.86
C GLU A 116 -6.81 12.66 18.02
N TYR A 117 -5.77 11.88 17.78
CA TYR A 117 -5.17 10.97 18.76
C TYR A 117 -3.67 10.83 18.51
N ASP A 118 -2.94 10.26 19.48
CA ASP A 118 -1.51 10.01 19.35
C ASP A 118 -1.22 9.14 18.11
N PRO A 119 -0.20 9.48 17.29
CA PRO A 119 0.10 8.74 16.07
C PRO A 119 0.28 7.25 16.34
N ARG A 120 -0.41 6.44 15.54
CA ARG A 120 -0.36 4.97 15.61
C ARG A 120 0.39 4.45 14.39
N PRO A 121 1.49 3.69 14.58
CA PRO A 121 2.38 3.29 13.49
C PRO A 121 1.80 2.13 12.66
N ASP A 122 0.92 1.30 13.24
CA ASP A 122 0.27 0.23 12.50
C ASP A 122 -0.88 0.79 11.64
N ALA A 123 -0.61 0.86 10.34
CA ALA A 123 -1.55 1.31 9.33
C ALA A 123 -2.72 0.32 9.09
N TYR A 124 -2.57 -0.94 9.49
CA TYR A 124 -3.59 -1.98 9.31
C TYR A 124 -4.48 -2.18 10.53
N GLU A 125 -4.13 -1.58 11.66
CA GLU A 125 -4.96 -1.61 12.87
C GLU A 125 -6.34 -0.99 12.54
N PRO A 126 -7.44 -1.78 12.56
CA PRO A 126 -8.72 -1.31 12.09
C PRO A 126 -9.24 -0.18 13.00
N ARG A 127 -9.87 0.83 12.39
CA ARG A 127 -10.51 1.93 13.12
C ARG A 127 -12.01 1.72 13.08
N ILE A 128 -12.64 1.84 14.23
CA ILE A 128 -14.08 1.63 14.40
C ILE A 128 -14.69 2.95 14.87
N ALA A 129 -15.78 3.36 14.23
CA ALA A 129 -16.60 4.48 14.67
C ALA A 129 -17.99 3.96 15.04
N ILE A 130 -18.44 4.29 16.25
CA ILE A 130 -19.73 3.85 16.80
C ILE A 130 -20.53 5.08 17.19
N VAL A 131 -21.73 5.23 16.65
CA VAL A 131 -22.74 6.19 17.14
C VAL A 131 -23.51 5.53 18.28
N GLY A 132 -23.60 6.22 19.43
CA GLY A 132 -24.27 5.69 20.63
C GLY A 132 -23.45 4.63 21.38
N ASP A 133 -24.14 3.67 22.00
CA ASP A 133 -23.53 2.55 22.74
C ASP A 133 -23.80 1.22 22.01
N ALA A 134 -22.74 0.48 21.66
CA ALA A 134 -22.87 -0.83 21.02
C ALA A 134 -23.46 -1.91 21.94
N ASN A 135 -23.36 -1.76 23.25
CA ASN A 135 -23.93 -2.70 24.22
C ASN A 135 -25.41 -2.42 24.49
N GLU A 136 -25.82 -1.17 24.36
CA GLU A 136 -27.20 -0.70 24.50
C GLU A 136 -27.61 0.19 23.30
N PRO A 137 -27.78 -0.40 22.09
CA PRO A 137 -28.12 0.36 20.90
C PRO A 137 -29.44 1.13 21.05
N ASP A 138 -29.41 2.42 20.74
CA ASP A 138 -30.60 3.26 20.63
C ASP A 138 -31.04 3.41 19.16
N GLU A 139 -32.01 4.30 18.89
CA GLU A 139 -32.51 4.51 17.53
C GLU A 139 -31.48 5.08 16.54
N ASN A 140 -30.41 5.72 17.06
CA ASN A 140 -29.35 6.35 16.27
C ASN A 140 -28.15 5.43 16.07
N PHE A 141 -28.14 4.25 16.69
CA PHE A 141 -27.02 3.32 16.63
C PHE A 141 -26.53 3.09 15.20
N ALA A 142 -25.24 3.26 15.00
CA ALA A 142 -24.54 2.92 13.77
C ALA A 142 -23.10 2.53 14.09
N VAL A 143 -22.52 1.67 13.25
CA VAL A 143 -21.11 1.27 13.38
C VAL A 143 -20.51 1.05 12.00
N THR A 144 -19.26 1.43 11.85
CA THR A 144 -18.45 1.11 10.68
C THR A 144 -17.02 0.79 11.09
N VAL A 145 -16.31 0.06 10.24
CA VAL A 145 -14.90 -0.31 10.43
C VAL A 145 -14.13 0.09 9.17
N SER A 146 -12.93 0.66 9.33
CA SER A 146 -12.13 1.19 8.23
C SER A 146 -11.73 0.15 7.17
N ASN A 147 -11.77 -1.14 7.49
CA ASN A 147 -11.46 -2.25 6.58
C ASN A 147 -12.70 -2.92 5.97
N TRP A 148 -13.91 -2.40 6.20
CA TRP A 148 -15.12 -2.82 5.49
C TRP A 148 -15.22 -2.09 4.15
N THR A 149 -14.40 -2.50 3.18
CA THR A 149 -14.24 -1.80 1.89
C THR A 149 -14.98 -2.47 0.72
N ASP A 150 -15.71 -3.56 0.96
CA ASP A 150 -16.40 -4.35 -0.08
C ASP A 150 -17.16 -3.45 -1.08
N GLY A 151 -16.65 -3.38 -2.31
CA GLY A 151 -17.24 -2.65 -3.43
C GLY A 151 -16.72 -1.22 -3.66
N ILE A 152 -15.93 -0.65 -2.74
CA ILE A 152 -15.24 0.64 -2.89
C ILE A 152 -13.83 0.54 -2.31
N ASP A 153 -12.95 -0.14 -3.04
CA ASP A 153 -11.54 -0.20 -2.69
C ASP A 153 -10.73 0.90 -3.35
N ARG A 154 -9.68 1.35 -2.65
CA ARG A 154 -8.78 2.41 -3.12
C ARG A 154 -8.11 2.07 -4.45
N TYR A 155 -7.75 0.81 -4.69
CA TYR A 155 -7.16 0.36 -5.96
C TYR A 155 -8.11 0.55 -7.16
N SER A 156 -9.43 0.60 -6.92
CA SER A 156 -10.44 0.84 -7.96
C SER A 156 -10.38 2.27 -8.52
N PHE A 157 -9.66 3.19 -7.86
CA PHE A 157 -9.52 4.59 -8.27
C PHE A 157 -8.16 4.84 -8.95
N ASN A 158 -7.87 4.12 -10.04
CA ASN A 158 -6.63 4.31 -10.82
C ASN A 158 -5.34 4.15 -9.99
N ASN A 159 -5.37 3.23 -9.02
CA ASN A 159 -4.22 2.90 -8.19
C ASN A 159 -3.58 4.13 -7.52
N VAL A 160 -4.40 5.06 -6.99
CA VAL A 160 -3.90 6.16 -6.14
C VAL A 160 -2.96 5.55 -5.10
N SER A 161 -1.74 6.08 -5.00
CA SER A 161 -0.74 5.59 -4.06
C SER A 161 -1.33 5.52 -2.65
N VAL A 162 -1.24 4.35 -2.04
CA VAL A 162 -1.77 4.03 -0.70
C VAL A 162 -0.61 3.87 0.27
N GLU A 163 0.30 4.84 0.34
CA GLU A 163 1.28 4.89 1.43
C GLU A 163 0.50 5.10 2.75
N ASP A 164 0.00 4.01 3.30
CA ASP A 164 -0.79 3.97 4.53
C ASP A 164 0.12 4.12 5.77
N TYR A 165 1.42 3.95 5.58
CA TYR A 165 2.43 4.20 6.59
C TYR A 165 2.77 5.68 6.64
N GLN A 166 2.78 6.24 7.84
CA GLN A 166 3.50 7.48 8.05
C GLN A 166 4.98 7.19 7.83
N GLN A 167 5.54 7.77 6.76
CA GLN A 167 6.98 7.80 6.55
C GLN A 167 7.49 9.13 7.11
N PRO A 168 7.91 9.19 8.39
CA PRO A 168 8.43 10.43 8.98
C PRO A 168 9.70 10.90 8.28
N TYR A 169 10.33 10.02 7.49
CA TYR A 169 11.50 10.32 6.69
C TYR A 169 11.37 9.78 5.28
N ASN A 170 11.89 10.56 4.33
CA ASN A 170 12.07 10.16 2.94
C ASN A 170 13.56 10.20 2.61
N ALA A 171 14.06 9.17 1.93
CA ALA A 171 15.46 9.10 1.52
C ALA A 171 15.61 8.71 0.05
N HIS A 172 16.54 9.38 -0.61
CA HIS A 172 17.05 8.93 -1.90
C HIS A 172 18.47 8.38 -1.71
N PHE A 173 18.60 7.07 -1.79
CA PHE A 173 19.88 6.36 -1.69
C PHE A 173 20.24 5.73 -3.03
N TYR A 174 21.48 5.93 -3.47
CA TYR A 174 21.96 5.40 -4.75
C TYR A 174 23.47 5.20 -4.75
N THR A 175 23.91 4.34 -5.67
CA THR A 175 25.32 4.12 -6.00
C THR A 175 25.71 4.89 -7.25
N ASP A 176 27.00 5.20 -7.45
CA ASP A 176 27.48 5.92 -8.65
C ASP A 176 27.18 5.16 -9.95
N ARG A 177 27.03 3.83 -9.87
CA ARG A 177 26.69 2.95 -10.99
C ARG A 177 25.73 1.86 -10.52
N LYS A 178 24.89 1.38 -11.44
CA LYS A 178 24.04 0.20 -11.20
C LYS A 178 24.76 -1.14 -11.36
N ILE A 179 25.99 -1.15 -11.89
CA ILE A 179 26.75 -2.39 -12.16
C ILE A 179 28.26 -2.23 -11.92
N TYR A 180 28.86 -3.20 -11.24
CA TYR A 180 30.28 -3.27 -10.88
C TYR A 180 30.88 -4.62 -11.26
N ARG A 181 32.21 -4.64 -11.37
CA ARG A 181 33.01 -5.87 -11.45
C ARG A 181 33.60 -6.21 -10.07
N PRO A 182 33.92 -7.48 -9.81
CA PRO A 182 34.74 -7.85 -8.66
C PRO A 182 36.00 -6.99 -8.57
N GLY A 183 36.43 -6.65 -7.36
CA GLY A 183 37.57 -5.76 -7.10
C GLY A 183 37.32 -4.26 -7.32
N GLN A 184 36.12 -3.82 -7.73
CA GLN A 184 35.82 -2.39 -7.86
C GLN A 184 35.30 -1.79 -6.55
N SER A 185 35.64 -0.52 -6.32
CA SER A 185 35.05 0.28 -5.25
C SER A 185 33.64 0.74 -5.67
N VAL A 186 32.67 0.52 -4.79
CA VAL A 186 31.28 0.97 -4.88
C VAL A 186 31.16 2.27 -4.10
N TYR A 187 30.82 3.36 -4.78
CA TYR A 187 30.55 4.64 -4.14
C TYR A 187 29.05 4.81 -3.96
N PHE A 188 28.63 5.27 -2.78
CA PHE A 188 27.23 5.50 -2.48
C PHE A 188 26.97 6.90 -1.91
N LYS A 189 25.75 7.40 -2.14
CA LYS A 189 25.22 8.66 -1.64
C LYS A 189 23.79 8.42 -1.16
N GLY A 190 23.47 8.93 0.03
CA GLY A 190 22.11 9.07 0.53
C GLY A 190 21.78 10.53 0.79
N VAL A 191 20.56 10.93 0.50
CA VAL A 191 19.98 12.22 0.93
C VAL A 191 18.70 11.91 1.69
N LEU A 192 18.64 12.31 2.95
CA LEU A 192 17.55 12.05 3.89
C LEU A 192 16.84 13.36 4.23
N ARG A 193 15.51 13.31 4.31
CA ARG A 193 14.66 14.43 4.76
C ARG A 193 13.66 13.89 5.77
N ALA A 194 13.37 14.68 6.80
CA ALA A 194 12.14 14.49 7.54
C ALA A 194 10.98 15.00 6.66
N ASP A 195 9.91 14.22 6.58
CA ASP A 195 8.73 14.49 5.77
C ASP A 195 7.53 14.75 6.68
N ASP A 196 6.97 15.95 6.58
CA ASP A 196 5.74 16.37 7.27
C ASP A 196 4.75 16.90 6.23
N ASP A 197 4.01 15.97 5.62
CA ASP A 197 3.01 16.26 4.58
C ASP A 197 3.62 17.04 3.41
N ALA A 198 4.66 16.46 2.79
CA ALA A 198 5.46 17.03 1.71
C ALA A 198 6.24 18.31 2.09
N ARG A 199 6.30 18.66 3.38
CA ARG A 199 7.19 19.70 3.90
C ARG A 199 8.48 19.05 4.39
N TYR A 200 9.50 19.16 3.56
CA TYR A 200 10.81 18.58 3.86
C TYR A 200 11.63 19.44 4.81
N SER A 201 12.14 18.81 5.87
CA SER A 201 13.09 19.42 6.80
C SER A 201 14.31 18.53 7.01
N LEU A 202 15.30 19.05 7.74
CA LEU A 202 16.48 18.27 8.09
C LEU A 202 16.11 17.27 9.20
N PRO A 203 16.51 16.00 9.07
CA PRO A 203 16.23 14.98 10.07
C PRO A 203 17.10 15.21 11.32
N THR A 204 16.53 15.00 12.51
CA THR A 204 17.20 15.31 13.80
C THR A 204 17.17 14.18 14.82
N ALA A 205 16.58 13.02 14.48
CA ALA A 205 16.41 11.93 15.43
C ALA A 205 17.68 11.12 15.68
N ALA A 206 18.57 11.05 14.68
CA ALA A 206 19.89 10.43 14.79
C ALA A 206 20.95 11.22 13.98
N ASP A 207 22.20 11.08 14.41
CA ASP A 207 23.38 11.70 13.78
C ASP A 207 24.10 10.77 12.79
N THR A 208 23.68 9.50 12.70
CA THR A 208 24.29 8.49 11.84
C THR A 208 23.24 7.72 11.04
N VAL A 209 23.69 7.12 9.94
CA VAL A 209 22.94 6.15 9.13
C VAL A 209 23.78 4.88 9.05
N ASN A 210 23.20 3.75 9.45
CA ASN A 210 23.84 2.44 9.29
C ASN A 210 23.70 1.96 7.85
N ILE A 211 24.80 1.59 7.22
CA ILE A 211 24.83 1.04 5.86
C ILE A 211 25.19 -0.44 5.94
N TYR A 212 24.22 -1.28 5.64
CA TYR A 212 24.32 -2.73 5.64
C TYR A 212 24.19 -3.27 4.21
N ILE A 213 25.16 -4.06 3.75
CA ILE A 213 25.18 -4.62 2.40
C ILE A 213 25.27 -6.14 2.46
N THR A 214 24.38 -6.81 1.73
CA THR A 214 24.43 -8.26 1.51
C THR A 214 24.71 -8.59 0.05
N ASP A 215 25.46 -9.66 -0.17
CA ASP A 215 25.65 -10.22 -1.51
C ASP A 215 24.41 -10.96 -2.03
N SER A 216 24.51 -11.47 -3.26
CA SER A 216 23.43 -12.22 -3.92
C SER A 216 23.02 -13.54 -3.23
N GLN A 217 23.78 -14.00 -2.25
CA GLN A 217 23.47 -15.17 -1.44
C GLN A 217 22.93 -14.79 -0.05
N GLY A 218 22.72 -13.50 0.21
CA GLY A 218 22.25 -12.99 1.50
C GLY A 218 23.36 -12.92 2.56
N LYS A 219 24.63 -13.08 2.18
CA LYS A 219 25.75 -12.94 3.12
C LYS A 219 26.09 -11.47 3.33
N GLU A 220 26.23 -11.07 4.59
CA GLU A 220 26.77 -9.76 4.97
C GLU A 220 28.20 -9.57 4.43
N VAL A 221 28.40 -8.46 3.71
CA VAL A 221 29.71 -8.06 3.17
C VAL A 221 30.17 -6.68 3.63
N PHE A 222 29.26 -5.88 4.20
CA PHE A 222 29.55 -4.55 4.72
C PHE A 222 28.50 -4.14 5.76
N ASN A 223 28.92 -3.51 6.84
CA ASN A 223 28.03 -3.03 7.91
C ASN A 223 28.74 -1.95 8.73
N GLU A 224 28.49 -0.69 8.42
CA GLU A 224 29.15 0.44 9.08
C GLU A 224 28.21 1.64 9.25
N ASP A 225 28.42 2.39 10.33
CA ASP A 225 27.70 3.64 10.59
C ASP A 225 28.44 4.83 9.96
N PHE A 226 27.69 5.64 9.21
CA PHE A 226 28.21 6.85 8.59
C PHE A 226 27.57 8.09 9.21
N PRO A 227 28.35 9.16 9.47
CA PRO A 227 27.80 10.41 9.99
C PRO A 227 26.88 11.07 8.96
N LEU A 228 25.75 11.56 9.43
CA LEU A 228 24.85 12.37 8.64
C LEU A 228 25.36 13.81 8.61
N SER A 229 25.48 14.37 7.41
CA SER A 229 25.94 15.76 7.26
C SER A 229 24.89 16.75 7.75
N GLU A 230 25.32 18.00 8.01
CA GLU A 230 24.42 19.12 8.35
C GLU A 230 23.32 19.37 7.31
N MET A 231 23.47 18.86 6.08
CA MET A 231 22.48 18.95 5.00
C MET A 231 21.64 17.68 4.82
N GLY A 232 21.67 16.78 5.81
CA GLY A 232 20.93 15.52 5.77
C GLY A 232 21.42 14.59 4.66
N SER A 233 22.73 14.46 4.46
CA SER A 233 23.29 13.56 3.45
C SER A 233 24.36 12.67 4.01
N VAL A 234 24.49 11.47 3.44
CA VAL A 234 25.50 10.46 3.80
C VAL A 234 26.23 10.01 2.54
N ASN A 235 27.50 9.64 2.65
CA ASN A 235 28.25 9.03 1.57
C ASN A 235 29.42 8.20 2.09
N GLY A 236 29.85 7.24 1.28
CA GLY A 236 30.99 6.40 1.58
C GLY A 236 31.41 5.58 0.38
N GLU A 237 32.37 4.69 0.62
CA GLU A 237 32.82 3.71 -0.35
C GLU A 237 32.90 2.33 0.29
N PHE A 238 32.62 1.30 -0.50
CA PHE A 238 32.76 -0.09 -0.14
C PHE A 238 33.62 -0.80 -1.19
N GLN A 239 34.69 -1.46 -0.77
CA GLN A 239 35.59 -2.17 -1.67
C GLN A 239 35.11 -3.61 -1.88
N LEU A 240 34.70 -3.96 -3.11
CA LEU A 240 34.38 -5.35 -3.45
C LEU A 240 35.64 -6.21 -3.43
N ASP A 241 35.51 -7.43 -2.91
CA ASP A 241 36.54 -8.46 -3.01
C ASP A 241 36.85 -8.78 -4.48
N GLU A 242 38.09 -9.13 -4.80
CA GLU A 242 38.49 -9.57 -6.15
C GLU A 242 37.75 -10.82 -6.61
N ASN A 243 37.29 -11.65 -5.66
CA ASN A 243 36.50 -12.85 -5.87
C ASN A 243 35.04 -12.66 -5.44
N ALA A 244 34.53 -11.42 -5.41
CA ALA A 244 33.14 -11.13 -5.10
C ALA A 244 32.18 -11.97 -5.95
N VAL A 245 31.13 -12.49 -5.30
CA VAL A 245 30.10 -13.30 -5.95
C VAL A 245 29.37 -12.44 -6.99
N LEU A 246 29.04 -13.04 -8.14
CA LEU A 246 28.27 -12.35 -9.17
C LEU A 246 26.78 -12.43 -8.83
N GLY A 247 26.05 -11.33 -9.00
CA GLY A 247 24.61 -11.25 -8.75
C GLY A 247 24.18 -9.88 -8.25
N SER A 248 22.93 -9.79 -7.80
CA SER A 248 22.37 -8.57 -7.20
C SER A 248 22.83 -8.45 -5.76
N TYR A 249 23.26 -7.26 -5.37
CA TYR A 249 23.61 -6.90 -3.99
C TYR A 249 22.54 -5.97 -3.46
N SER A 250 22.15 -6.18 -2.20
CA SER A 250 21.18 -5.32 -1.49
C SER A 250 21.93 -4.36 -0.59
N VAL A 251 21.52 -3.10 -0.59
CA VAL A 251 21.98 -2.06 0.32
C VAL A 251 20.82 -1.59 1.16
N GLN A 252 20.96 -1.75 2.47
CA GLN A 252 20.02 -1.29 3.48
C GLN A 252 20.65 -0.08 4.19
N ALA A 253 19.95 1.04 4.19
CA ALA A 253 20.33 2.24 4.91
C ALA A 253 19.31 2.48 6.03
N THR A 254 19.72 2.31 7.29
CA THR A 254 18.83 2.44 8.45
C THR A 254 19.12 3.72 9.21
N TYR A 255 18.08 4.53 9.41
CA TYR A 255 18.04 5.74 10.20
C TYR A 255 17.13 5.52 11.41
N ASP A 256 17.59 5.85 12.62
CA ASP A 256 16.79 5.82 13.86
C ASP A 256 15.96 4.53 14.06
N THR A 257 16.64 3.37 14.13
CA THR A 257 16.18 1.96 14.33
C THR A 257 15.02 1.41 13.48
N ASP A 258 14.05 2.23 13.13
CA ASP A 258 12.77 1.87 12.53
C ASP A 258 12.64 2.37 11.08
N ASN A 259 13.54 3.24 10.62
CA ASN A 259 13.45 3.82 9.28
C ASN A 259 14.52 3.25 8.36
N THR A 260 14.15 2.23 7.60
CA THR A 260 15.04 1.57 6.65
C THR A 260 14.70 1.93 5.20
N PHE A 261 15.73 2.28 4.44
CA PHE A 261 15.69 2.54 3.01
C PHE A 261 16.51 1.51 2.25
N TYR A 262 16.07 1.16 1.05
CA TYR A 262 16.71 0.12 0.23
C TYR A 262 17.21 0.67 -1.10
N SER A 263 18.35 0.15 -1.53
CA SER A 263 18.87 0.29 -2.88
C SER A 263 19.57 -1.01 -3.28
N ASP A 264 19.83 -1.16 -4.56
CA ASP A 264 20.54 -2.32 -5.10
C ASP A 264 21.65 -1.90 -6.06
N PHE A 265 22.60 -2.80 -6.26
CA PHE A 265 23.54 -2.76 -7.38
C PHE A 265 23.88 -4.18 -7.85
N GLN A 266 24.26 -4.32 -9.11
CA GLN A 266 24.66 -5.59 -9.69
C GLN A 266 26.18 -5.76 -9.66
N VAL A 267 26.67 -6.95 -9.31
CA VAL A 267 28.04 -7.39 -9.57
C VAL A 267 28.03 -8.40 -10.71
N ALA A 268 28.76 -8.12 -11.78
CA ALA A 268 28.83 -8.99 -12.93
C ALA A 268 30.19 -8.92 -13.62
N ALA A 269 30.61 -10.04 -14.21
CA ALA A 269 31.71 -10.08 -15.17
C ALA A 269 31.25 -9.51 -16.52
N TYR A 270 31.04 -8.19 -16.58
CA TYR A 270 30.60 -7.54 -17.82
C TYR A 270 31.77 -7.00 -18.64
N ARG A 271 31.65 -7.14 -19.96
CA ARG A 271 32.41 -6.36 -20.93
C ARG A 271 31.49 -5.22 -21.37
N LYS A 272 31.98 -3.97 -21.35
CA LYS A 272 31.22 -2.83 -21.88
C LYS A 272 30.78 -3.18 -23.30
N PRO A 273 29.48 -3.09 -23.63
CA PRO A 273 29.05 -3.34 -24.99
C PRO A 273 29.74 -2.32 -25.91
N GLU A 274 30.16 -2.78 -27.09
CA GLU A 274 30.91 -1.95 -28.04
C GLU A 274 29.97 -1.27 -29.06
N TYR A 275 28.72 -1.74 -29.13
CA TYR A 275 27.69 -1.27 -30.04
C TYR A 275 26.31 -1.28 -29.37
N ILE A 276 25.39 -0.48 -29.93
CA ILE A 276 23.97 -0.45 -29.61
C ILE A 276 23.18 -1.03 -30.78
N VAL A 277 22.09 -1.74 -30.46
CA VAL A 277 21.13 -2.25 -31.44
C VAL A 277 19.77 -1.64 -31.14
N GLU A 278 19.18 -0.99 -32.13
CA GLU A 278 17.85 -0.42 -32.07
C GLU A 278 16.95 -1.17 -33.04
N ALA A 279 15.72 -1.48 -32.61
CA ALA A 279 14.70 -2.07 -33.44
C ALA A 279 13.46 -1.19 -33.39
N SER A 280 12.93 -0.81 -34.56
CA SER A 280 11.74 0.02 -34.69
C SER A 280 10.75 -0.59 -35.67
N THR A 281 9.47 -0.34 -35.41
CA THR A 281 8.36 -0.71 -36.29
C THR A 281 7.95 0.48 -37.15
N ASP A 282 7.32 0.22 -38.30
CA ASP A 282 6.78 1.29 -39.15
C ASP A 282 5.47 1.89 -38.63
N LYS A 283 4.81 1.23 -37.66
CA LYS A 283 3.59 1.68 -36.99
C LYS A 283 3.63 1.37 -35.49
N PRO A 284 2.90 2.15 -34.66
CA PRO A 284 2.76 1.87 -33.23
C PRO A 284 1.85 0.66 -32.95
N GLU A 285 0.87 0.39 -33.82
CA GLU A 285 -0.12 -0.69 -33.68
C GLU A 285 -0.39 -1.36 -35.03
N TYR A 286 -0.77 -2.63 -34.98
CA TYR A 286 -1.09 -3.44 -36.15
C TYR A 286 -2.41 -4.18 -35.96
N ALA A 287 -3.25 -4.18 -36.99
CA ALA A 287 -4.46 -5.00 -36.99
C ALA A 287 -4.11 -6.47 -37.26
N ASN A 288 -5.00 -7.37 -36.84
CA ASN A 288 -4.81 -8.80 -37.10
C ASN A 288 -4.68 -9.07 -38.61
N GLY A 289 -3.63 -9.80 -39.00
CA GLY A 289 -3.30 -10.09 -40.39
C GLY A 289 -2.43 -9.03 -41.09
N GLU A 290 -2.13 -7.88 -40.46
CA GLU A 290 -1.15 -6.95 -41.00
C GLU A 290 0.28 -7.51 -40.93
N THR A 291 1.11 -7.12 -41.89
CA THR A 291 2.55 -7.43 -41.86
C THR A 291 3.28 -6.42 -40.99
N ILE A 292 3.94 -6.90 -39.94
CA ILE A 292 4.80 -6.09 -39.07
C ILE A 292 6.15 -5.92 -39.75
N LYS A 293 6.52 -4.68 -40.11
CA LYS A 293 7.84 -4.37 -40.64
C LYS A 293 8.73 -3.85 -39.52
N VAL A 294 9.79 -4.61 -39.22
CA VAL A 294 10.79 -4.23 -38.23
C VAL A 294 12.07 -3.80 -38.94
N THR A 295 12.56 -2.61 -38.62
CA THR A 295 13.88 -2.12 -39.05
C THR A 295 14.83 -2.22 -37.87
N THR A 296 16.00 -2.85 -38.08
CA THR A 296 17.03 -2.98 -37.04
C THR A 296 18.30 -2.25 -37.48
N THR A 297 18.83 -1.41 -36.60
CA THR A 297 20.08 -0.65 -36.83
C THR A 297 21.08 -1.01 -35.74
N ALA A 298 22.33 -1.26 -36.13
CA ALA A 298 23.42 -1.51 -35.19
C ALA A 298 24.58 -0.52 -35.42
N GLN A 299 25.01 0.17 -34.36
CA GLN A 299 26.06 1.19 -34.42
C GLN A 299 27.04 1.03 -33.26
N PHE A 300 28.34 1.21 -33.53
CA PHE A 300 29.33 1.25 -32.46
C PHE A 300 29.16 2.52 -31.59
N PHE A 301 29.43 2.44 -30.29
CA PHE A 301 29.35 3.61 -29.39
C PHE A 301 30.33 4.73 -29.77
N PHE A 302 31.42 4.40 -30.47
CA PHE A 302 32.38 5.37 -31.01
C PHE A 302 32.01 5.86 -32.42
N GLY A 303 30.86 5.45 -32.95
CA GLY A 303 30.36 5.78 -34.28
C GLY A 303 30.66 4.72 -35.35
N GLY A 304 29.90 4.78 -36.45
CA GLY A 304 30.00 3.87 -37.59
C GLY A 304 29.10 2.62 -37.49
N PRO A 305 28.64 2.07 -38.63
CA PRO A 305 27.72 0.94 -38.65
C PRO A 305 28.44 -0.37 -38.33
N VAL A 306 27.77 -1.27 -37.61
CA VAL A 306 28.23 -2.66 -37.44
C VAL A 306 27.92 -3.43 -38.73
N SER A 307 28.86 -3.43 -39.67
CA SER A 307 28.66 -4.04 -40.99
C SER A 307 28.89 -5.55 -40.98
N ASN A 308 28.11 -6.28 -41.78
CA ASN A 308 28.23 -7.74 -42.00
C ASN A 308 28.11 -8.60 -40.72
N ALA A 309 27.44 -8.11 -39.68
CA ALA A 309 27.15 -8.90 -38.49
C ALA A 309 26.07 -9.95 -38.76
N ALA A 310 26.22 -11.12 -38.13
CA ALA A 310 25.15 -12.12 -38.11
C ALA A 310 24.03 -11.66 -37.18
N VAL A 311 22.80 -11.57 -37.69
CA VAL A 311 21.63 -11.17 -36.90
C VAL A 311 20.83 -12.41 -36.51
N LYS A 312 20.56 -12.56 -35.22
CA LYS A 312 19.59 -13.51 -34.67
C LYS A 312 18.45 -12.70 -34.05
N TRP A 313 17.21 -13.07 -34.34
CA TRP A 313 16.02 -12.40 -33.82
C TRP A 313 15.02 -13.43 -33.30
N THR A 314 14.16 -13.01 -32.38
CA THR A 314 13.04 -13.79 -31.84
C THR A 314 11.83 -12.86 -31.74
N VAL A 315 10.63 -13.36 -32.03
CA VAL A 315 9.37 -12.67 -31.80
C VAL A 315 8.63 -13.42 -30.71
N LEU A 316 8.16 -12.67 -29.71
CA LEU A 316 7.32 -13.15 -28.62
C LEU A 316 5.96 -12.46 -28.74
N SER A 317 4.89 -13.16 -28.40
CA SER A 317 3.52 -12.64 -28.39
C SER A 317 2.87 -12.92 -27.04
N ASP A 318 2.04 -11.99 -26.59
CA ASP A 318 1.21 -12.15 -25.39
C ASP A 318 -0.21 -11.67 -25.72
N ASP A 319 -1.21 -12.18 -25.00
CA ASP A 319 -2.60 -11.80 -25.21
C ASP A 319 -2.81 -10.34 -24.77
N TYR A 320 -3.31 -9.50 -25.67
CA TYR A 320 -3.62 -8.10 -25.35
C TYR A 320 -5.03 -7.97 -24.79
N SER A 321 -5.15 -7.55 -23.52
CA SER A 321 -6.41 -7.10 -22.93
C SER A 321 -6.50 -5.57 -22.97
N PHE A 322 -7.55 -5.03 -23.59
CA PHE A 322 -7.84 -3.61 -23.52
C PHE A 322 -8.33 -3.23 -22.10
N SER A 323 -7.59 -2.36 -21.43
CA SER A 323 -8.03 -1.70 -20.19
C SER A 323 -8.33 -0.24 -20.50
N TYR A 324 -9.59 0.17 -20.31
CA TYR A 324 -9.98 1.56 -20.47
C TYR A 324 -9.51 2.37 -19.25
N THR A 325 -8.54 3.27 -19.45
CA THR A 325 -8.22 4.30 -18.47
C THR A 325 -9.07 5.55 -18.78
N PRO A 326 -10.06 5.91 -17.95
CA PRO A 326 -10.78 7.16 -18.13
C PRO A 326 -9.81 8.35 -18.05
N PRO A 327 -9.98 9.40 -18.87
CA PRO A 327 -9.13 10.59 -18.80
C PRO A 327 -9.23 11.22 -17.40
N ILE A 328 -8.08 11.48 -16.78
CA ILE A 328 -7.99 12.22 -15.52
C ILE A 328 -8.54 13.63 -15.76
N PRO A 329 -9.59 14.08 -15.05
CA PRO A 329 -10.04 15.47 -15.14
C PRO A 329 -8.87 16.39 -14.75
N PRO A 330 -8.62 17.48 -15.47
CA PRO A 330 -7.60 18.44 -15.06
C PRO A 330 -7.89 18.87 -13.62
N LEU A 331 -6.87 18.81 -12.76
CA LEU A 331 -6.92 19.40 -11.43
C LEU A 331 -7.17 20.90 -11.64
N GLU A 332 -8.40 21.35 -11.45
CA GLU A 332 -8.68 22.78 -11.40
C GLU A 332 -7.89 23.33 -10.21
N GLY A 333 -6.84 24.10 -10.53
CA GLY A 333 -5.93 24.67 -9.57
C GLY A 333 -6.69 25.41 -8.49
N GLY A 334 -6.46 24.99 -7.23
CA GLY A 334 -6.77 25.80 -6.06
C GLY A 334 -6.14 27.17 -6.25
N GLY A 335 -6.99 28.17 -6.45
CA GLY A 335 -6.57 29.55 -6.59
C GLY A 335 -5.83 29.99 -5.34
N VAL A 336 -4.51 30.14 -5.45
CA VAL A 336 -3.73 30.96 -4.53
C VAL A 336 -4.25 32.39 -4.69
N ARG A 337 -5.14 32.81 -3.79
CA ARG A 337 -5.40 34.24 -3.58
C ARG A 337 -4.24 34.81 -2.79
N GLY A 338 -3.34 35.47 -3.50
CA GLY A 338 -2.42 36.42 -2.91
C GLY A 338 -3.19 37.57 -2.26
N GLY A 339 -2.79 37.88 -1.03
CA GLY A 339 -3.18 39.05 -0.24
C GLY A 339 -2.14 39.24 0.85
#